data_AF-A0A972STT3-F1
#
_entry.id   AF-A0A972STT3-F1
#
_cell.length_a   1.000
_cell.length_b   1.000
_cell.length_c   1.000
_cell.angle_alpha   90.00
_cell.angle_beta   90.00
_cell.angle_gamma   90.00
#
_symmetry.space_group_name_H-M   'P 1'
#
loop_
_entity.id
_entity.type
_entity.pdbx_description
1 polymer ?
#
loop_
_entity_poly.entity_id
_entity_poly.type
_entity_poly.pdbx_seq_one_letter_code
_entity_poly.pdbx_strand_id
1 'polypeptide(L)'
;MNSKLMSMRDAVQLVQDGQMIAVGGNALHRTPAAFCQELAKLKRTGLVGVGAAPGYAMDVLCASESLSTVYFGFFGFENEYGLAPGMRKGIQEGKIKAMEGS
;
A
#
# COMPACT_ATOMS: atom_id res chain seq x y z
N MET A 1 16.75 -17.13 -21.72
CA MET A 1 16.00 -16.47 -20.62
C MET A 1 14.56 -16.35 -21.05
N ASN A 2 13.60 -16.74 -20.20
CA ASN A 2 12.18 -16.52 -20.48
C ASN A 2 11.82 -15.05 -20.22
N SER A 3 10.92 -14.50 -21.03
CA SER A 3 10.37 -13.16 -20.81
C SER A 3 9.66 -13.09 -19.47
N LYS A 4 9.85 -11.99 -18.74
CA LYS A 4 9.12 -11.65 -17.51
C LYS A 4 8.16 -10.47 -17.71
N LEU A 5 8.02 -10.01 -18.95
CA LEU A 5 7.07 -8.95 -19.29
C LEU A 5 5.66 -9.53 -19.23
N MET A 6 4.80 -8.87 -18.46
CA MET A 6 3.39 -9.22 -18.32
C MET A 6 2.56 -7.95 -18.11
N SER A 7 1.25 -8.07 -18.29
CA SER A 7 0.35 -6.94 -18.06
C SER A 7 0.25 -6.64 -16.56
N MET A 8 -0.17 -5.41 -16.22
CA MET A 8 -0.44 -5.06 -14.82
C MET A 8 -1.51 -5.96 -14.22
N ARG A 9 -2.55 -6.29 -15.00
CA ARG A 9 -3.65 -7.18 -14.61
C ARG A 9 -3.15 -8.57 -14.20
N ASP A 10 -2.19 -9.11 -14.94
CA ASP A 10 -1.60 -10.42 -14.63
C ASP A 10 -0.64 -10.32 -13.44
N ALA A 11 0.16 -9.25 -13.36
CA ALA A 11 1.12 -9.04 -12.28
C ALA A 11 0.44 -8.96 -10.90
N VAL A 12 -0.69 -8.27 -10.78
CA VAL A 12 -1.40 -8.14 -9.50
C VAL A 12 -2.04 -9.46 -9.03
N GLN A 13 -2.26 -10.43 -9.93
CA GLN A 13 -2.77 -11.77 -9.55
C GLN A 13 -1.76 -12.57 -8.73
N LEU A 14 -0.47 -12.23 -8.82
CA LEU A 14 0.59 -12.89 -8.06
C LEU A 14 0.49 -12.60 -6.56
N VAL A 15 -0.18 -11.51 -6.18
CA VAL A 15 -0.46 -11.15 -4.78
C VAL A 15 -1.67 -11.92 -4.30
N GLN A 16 -1.51 -12.62 -3.17
CA GLN A 16 -2.54 -13.41 -2.50
C GLN A 16 -2.94 -12.74 -1.18
N ASP A 17 -4.12 -13.09 -0.68
CA ASP A 17 -4.61 -12.60 0.61
C ASP A 17 -3.63 -12.94 1.75
N GLY A 18 -3.55 -12.07 2.75
CA GLY A 18 -2.68 -12.25 3.91
C GLY A 18 -1.18 -12.06 3.66
N GLN A 19 -0.73 -11.83 2.42
CA GLN A 19 0.69 -11.64 2.14
C GLN A 19 1.24 -10.32 2.65
N MET A 20 2.53 -10.32 2.98
CA MET A 20 3.30 -9.11 3.23
C MET A 20 3.84 -8.56 1.91
N ILE A 21 3.56 -7.28 1.64
CA ILE A 21 3.96 -6.59 0.42
C ILE A 21 4.76 -5.33 0.77
N ALA A 22 5.96 -5.24 0.21
CA ALA A 22 6.76 -4.03 0.26
C ALA A 22 6.36 -3.11 -0.91
N VAL A 23 5.92 -1.90 -0.60
CA VAL A 23 5.60 -0.88 -1.61
C VAL A 23 6.75 0.12 -1.67
N GLY A 24 7.47 0.09 -2.80
CA GLY A 24 8.62 0.97 -3.03
C GLY A 24 8.24 2.44 -3.29
N GLY A 25 9.27 3.24 -3.56
CA GLY A 25 9.14 4.70 -3.62
C GLY A 25 9.39 5.34 -2.25
N ASN A 26 9.30 6.67 -2.19
CA ASN A 26 9.43 7.43 -0.95
C ASN A 26 8.48 8.61 -0.98
N ALA A 27 7.53 8.64 -0.04
CA ALA A 27 6.45 9.61 0.02
C ALA A 27 5.73 9.75 -1.35
N LEU A 28 5.76 10.92 -2.00
CA LEU A 28 5.11 11.14 -3.30
C LEU A 28 6.02 10.83 -4.51
N HIS A 29 7.25 10.35 -4.28
CA HIS A 29 8.24 10.11 -5.33
C HIS A 29 8.30 8.66 -5.80
N ARG A 30 8.17 8.46 -7.12
CA ARG A 30 8.30 7.15 -7.80
C ARG A 30 7.44 6.05 -7.17
N THR A 31 6.30 6.43 -6.61
CA THR A 31 5.37 5.49 -5.98
C THR A 31 4.71 4.61 -7.07
N PRO A 32 4.58 3.29 -6.87
CA PRO A 32 4.03 2.38 -7.88
C PRO A 32 2.49 2.48 -7.95
N ALA A 33 1.97 3.69 -8.20
CA ALA A 33 0.55 4.03 -8.14
C ALA A 33 -0.31 3.11 -9.01
N ALA A 34 0.09 2.86 -10.26
CA ALA A 34 -0.66 2.00 -11.18
C ALA A 34 -0.80 0.56 -10.66
N PHE A 35 0.25 0.01 -10.03
CA PHE A 35 0.21 -1.34 -9.47
C PHE A 35 -0.77 -1.42 -8.29
N CYS A 36 -0.67 -0.49 -7.34
CA CYS A 36 -1.54 -0.48 -6.17
C CYS A 36 -3.01 -0.18 -6.54
N GLN A 37 -3.26 0.68 -7.53
CA GLN A 37 -4.60 0.91 -8.09
C GLN A 37 -5.20 -0.35 -8.71
N GLU A 38 -4.44 -1.10 -9.51
CA GLU A 38 -4.93 -2.37 -10.07
C GLU A 38 -5.10 -3.45 -8.99
N LEU A 39 -4.21 -3.52 -7.99
CA LEU A 39 -4.32 -4.47 -6.88
C LEU A 39 -5.57 -4.20 -6.03
N ALA A 40 -5.88 -2.93 -5.75
CA ALA A 40 -7.08 -2.53 -5.00
C ALA A 40 -8.37 -3.03 -5.66
N LYS A 41 -8.42 -3.13 -7.00
CA LYS A 41 -9.58 -3.65 -7.73
C LYS A 41 -9.83 -5.14 -7.48
N LEU A 42 -8.79 -5.91 -7.14
CA LEU A 42 -8.94 -7.32 -6.79
C LEU A 42 -9.58 -7.54 -5.42
N LYS A 43 -9.71 -6.49 -4.59
CA LYS A 43 -10.25 -6.58 -3.24
C LYS A 43 -9.57 -7.66 -2.39
N ARG A 44 -8.24 -7.79 -2.55
CA ARG A 44 -7.43 -8.62 -1.66
C ARG A 44 -7.61 -8.14 -0.23
N THR A 45 -7.56 -9.06 0.72
CA THR A 45 -7.78 -8.76 2.14
C THR A 45 -6.66 -9.30 3.00
N GLY A 46 -6.51 -8.74 4.20
CA GLY A 46 -5.54 -9.23 5.18
C GLY A 46 -4.09 -8.90 4.86
N LEU A 47 -3.81 -8.13 3.81
CA LEU A 47 -2.43 -7.84 3.39
C LEU A 47 -1.66 -7.06 4.47
N VAL A 48 -0.36 -7.28 4.53
CA VAL A 48 0.55 -6.53 5.41
C VAL A 48 1.40 -5.60 4.55
N GLY A 49 1.18 -4.29 4.66
CA GLY A 49 1.94 -3.29 3.92
C GLY A 49 3.25 -2.92 4.64
N VAL A 50 4.35 -2.80 3.89
CA VAL A 50 5.64 -2.35 4.43
C VAL A 50 6.24 -1.27 3.53
N GLY A 51 6.73 -0.19 4.14
CA GLY A 51 7.52 0.83 3.42
C GLY A 51 8.16 1.82 4.39
N ALA A 52 9.30 2.41 4.02
CA ALA A 52 10.02 3.34 4.89
C ALA A 52 9.24 4.64 5.12
N ALA A 53 8.85 5.30 4.03
CA ALA A 53 7.95 6.45 4.07
C ALA A 53 6.79 6.28 3.07
N PRO A 54 5.74 5.48 3.38
CA PRO A 54 4.65 5.25 2.44
C PRO A 54 3.88 6.54 2.14
N GLY A 55 3.48 6.68 0.87
CA GLY A 55 2.63 7.76 0.38
C GLY A 55 1.43 7.21 -0.39
N TYR A 56 1.08 7.86 -1.49
CA TYR A 56 -0.15 7.64 -2.24
C TYR A 56 -0.45 6.16 -2.57
N ALA A 57 0.51 5.40 -3.11
CA ALA A 57 0.22 4.04 -3.56
C ALA A 57 -0.16 3.09 -2.40
N MET A 58 0.46 3.23 -1.23
CA MET A 58 0.05 2.44 -0.06
C MET A 58 -1.31 2.91 0.47
N ASP A 59 -1.57 4.22 0.45
CA ASP A 59 -2.85 4.77 0.90
C ASP A 59 -4.04 4.28 0.07
N VAL A 60 -3.84 4.05 -1.23
CA VAL A 60 -4.85 3.40 -2.09
C VAL A 60 -5.26 2.03 -1.54
N LEU A 61 -4.29 1.24 -1.05
CA LEU A 61 -4.56 -0.08 -0.47
C LEU A 61 -5.19 0.02 0.93
N CYS A 62 -4.86 1.06 1.70
CA CYS A 62 -5.57 1.37 2.94
C CYS A 62 -7.04 1.73 2.65
N ALA A 63 -7.28 2.60 1.67
CA ALA A 63 -8.60 3.09 1.29
C ALA A 63 -9.49 2.00 0.69
N SER A 64 -8.90 0.98 0.04
CA SER A 64 -9.62 -0.21 -0.45
C SER A 64 -9.88 -1.27 0.63
N GLU A 65 -9.50 -0.99 1.88
CA GLU A 65 -9.60 -1.92 3.02
C GLU A 65 -8.83 -3.23 2.79
N SER A 66 -7.78 -3.18 1.97
CA SER A 66 -7.00 -4.37 1.62
C SER A 66 -5.95 -4.73 2.66
N LEU A 67 -5.46 -3.73 3.40
CA LEU A 67 -4.42 -3.91 4.42
C LEU A 67 -5.03 -4.19 5.79
N SER A 68 -4.46 -5.14 6.52
CA SER A 68 -4.75 -5.40 7.94
C SER A 68 -3.71 -4.75 8.87
N THR A 69 -2.48 -4.58 8.38
CA THR A 69 -1.35 -4.03 9.14
C THR A 69 -0.46 -3.21 8.21
N VAL A 70 0.09 -2.11 8.72
CA VAL A 70 1.09 -1.30 8.01
C VAL A 70 2.33 -1.08 8.88
N TYR A 71 3.50 -1.38 8.33
CA TYR A 71 4.81 -1.07 8.90
C TYR A 71 5.41 0.15 8.20
N PHE A 72 5.72 1.20 8.97
CA PHE A 72 6.24 2.45 8.42
C PHE A 72 7.10 3.23 9.42
N GLY A 73 8.01 4.08 8.92
CA GLY A 73 8.69 5.09 9.73
C GLY A 73 8.02 6.47 9.66
N PHE A 74 7.44 6.80 8.51
CA PHE A 74 6.58 7.98 8.33
C PHE A 74 5.50 7.67 7.29
N PHE A 75 4.23 8.03 7.52
CA PHE A 75 3.18 7.82 6.52
C PHE A 75 2.37 9.10 6.33
N GLY A 76 2.52 9.71 5.16
CA GLY A 76 1.77 10.91 4.78
C GLY A 76 2.04 11.31 3.34
N PHE A 77 1.39 12.39 2.93
CA PHE A 77 1.56 13.05 1.64
C PHE A 77 2.39 14.34 1.81
N GLU A 78 3.46 14.21 2.59
CA GLU A 78 4.42 15.28 2.88
C GLU A 78 3.74 16.51 3.51
N ASN A 79 4.41 17.66 3.50
CA ASN A 79 3.90 18.89 4.11
C ASN A 79 2.76 19.51 3.30
N GLU A 80 2.71 19.20 2.01
CA GLU A 80 1.86 19.80 1.01
C GLU A 80 0.40 19.34 1.15
N TYR A 81 0.20 18.07 1.52
CA TYR A 81 -1.14 17.47 1.59
C TYR A 81 -1.44 16.77 2.93
N GLY A 82 -0.46 16.69 3.84
CA GLY A 82 -0.66 16.22 5.21
C GLY A 82 -0.84 14.70 5.32
N LEU A 83 -1.68 14.26 6.25
CA LEU A 83 -1.86 12.82 6.52
C LEU A 83 -2.65 12.12 5.42
N ALA A 84 -2.19 10.92 5.07
CA ALA A 84 -2.84 10.07 4.08
C ALA A 84 -4.25 9.63 4.56
N PRO A 85 -5.34 9.97 3.85
CA PRO A 85 -6.70 9.79 4.35
C PRO A 85 -7.14 8.34 4.57
N GLY A 86 -6.77 7.43 3.66
CA GLY A 86 -7.13 6.01 3.76
C GLY A 86 -6.48 5.36 4.97
N MET A 87 -5.19 5.60 5.17
CA MET A 87 -4.41 5.18 6.32
C MET A 87 -5.00 5.72 7.61
N ARG A 88 -5.22 7.04 7.68
CA ARG A 88 -5.77 7.69 8.88
C ARG A 88 -7.11 7.08 9.26
N LYS A 89 -8.03 6.96 8.30
CA LYS A 89 -9.36 6.38 8.53
C LYS A 89 -9.26 4.93 8.98
N GLY A 90 -8.50 4.10 8.26
CA GLY A 90 -8.37 2.67 8.57
C GLY A 90 -7.79 2.40 9.95
N ILE A 91 -6.82 3.21 10.40
CA ILE A 91 -6.24 3.10 11.74
C ILE A 91 -7.22 3.61 12.81
N GLN A 92 -7.85 4.77 12.61
CA GLN A 92 -8.81 5.34 13.57
C GLN A 92 -10.04 4.45 13.78
N GLU A 93 -10.48 3.73 12.73
CA GLU A 93 -11.57 2.77 12.80
C GLU A 93 -11.13 1.40 13.36
N GLY A 94 -9.84 1.20 13.67
CA GLY A 94 -9.31 -0.07 14.17
C GLY A 94 -9.25 -1.18 13.12
N LYS A 95 -9.44 -0.86 11.84
CA LYS A 95 -9.38 -1.81 10.72
C LYS A 95 -7.95 -2.14 10.30
N ILE A 96 -7.04 -1.19 10.49
CA ILE A 96 -5.62 -1.32 10.15
C ILE A 96 -4.79 -1.16 11.42
N LYS A 97 -3.92 -2.12 11.71
CA LYS A 97 -2.92 -2.02 12.76
C LYS A 97 -1.72 -1.20 12.29
N ALA A 98 -1.39 -0.15 13.02
CA ALA A 98 -0.17 0.63 12.79
C ALA A 98 1.03 0.02 13.54
N MET A 99 2.12 -0.21 12.82
CA MET A 99 3.40 -0.65 13.35
C MET A 99 4.46 0.39 12.97
N GLU A 100 4.55 1.46 13.76
CA GLU A 100 5.50 2.54 13.54
C GLU A 100 6.89 2.16 14.06
N GLY A 101 7.89 2.23 13.19
CA GLY A 101 9.29 2.00 13.55
C GLY A 101 9.95 3.30 14.01
N SER A 102 10.56 3.25 15.19
CA SER A 102 11.40 4.32 15.76
C SER A 102 12.85 4.21 15.32
#